data_AF-A0A7C7VSG2-F1
#
_entry.id   AF-A0A7C7VSG2-F1
#
_cell.length_a   1.000
_cell.length_b   1.000
_cell.length_c   1.000
_cell.angle_alpha   90.00
_cell.angle_beta   90.00
_cell.angle_gamma   90.00
#
_symmetry.space_group_name_H-M   'P 1'
#
loop_
_entity.id
_entity.type
_entity.pdbx_description
1 polymer ?
#
loop_
_entity_poly.entity_id
_entity_poly.type
_entity_poly.pdbx_seq_one_letter_code
_entity_poly.pdbx_strand_id
1 'polypeptide(L)'
;MSWQNVSIPDEVQLSFPFIQWVNNGNSLDPRRPRGGFGMPEEQIDLAGDYPKDAELHKLILKSGEEVPMAFTHTLRAAVLATRFAWILDGKRTPTYVKGARSKLQALAIVEGQDAAFIAVLTFSGMAGKEFSDALKKHAKRVRRLTRAAGKEQSHGIFYATYTADEPKMVGRTAKSQITPVALGDEEFFDLDTAFVGEAALAQVDWDQVKAWKEAWGKPGINGDGEVEDSGPSGPSGQEERPSLADRVVAEYQEFQEWISTRLPFRSKKYGEATVGDLYNAGDVEALKALIAWCKDRPNAASIAAAAEAALEALESSKGSEGEEIPF
;
A
#
# COMPACT_ATOMS: atom_id res chain seq x y z
N MET A 1 11.33 -9.48 42.08
CA MET A 1 11.23 -8.40 41.08
C MET A 1 9.77 -7.96 41.03
N SER A 2 9.48 -6.66 41.13
CA SER A 2 8.12 -6.10 41.20
C SER A 2 7.48 -6.07 39.81
N TRP A 3 6.19 -6.43 39.70
CA TRP A 3 5.38 -6.32 38.49
C TRP A 3 5.29 -4.89 37.93
N GLN A 4 5.62 -3.89 38.77
CA GLN A 4 5.66 -2.47 38.41
C GLN A 4 6.91 -2.08 37.60
N ASN A 5 7.89 -2.98 37.48
CA ASN A 5 9.12 -2.76 36.71
C ASN A 5 9.14 -3.58 35.40
N VAL A 6 7.99 -4.14 34.99
CA VAL A 6 7.85 -4.74 33.66
C VAL A 6 7.58 -3.61 32.68
N SER A 7 8.61 -3.15 31.97
CA SER A 7 8.40 -2.41 30.73
C SER A 7 7.81 -3.39 29.72
N ILE A 8 6.51 -3.28 29.47
CA ILE A 8 5.92 -3.89 28.28
C ILE A 8 6.54 -3.12 27.11
N PRO A 9 7.28 -3.76 26.19
CA PRO A 9 7.78 -3.08 25.00
C PRO A 9 6.61 -2.40 24.31
N ASP A 10 6.80 -1.14 23.90
CA ASP A 10 5.85 -0.42 23.05
C ASP A 10 5.39 -1.36 21.94
N GLU A 11 4.05 -1.44 21.76
CA GLU A 11 3.32 -2.28 20.80
C GLU A 11 4.18 -3.32 20.08
N VAL A 12 4.09 -4.61 20.45
CA VAL A 12 4.76 -5.72 19.74
C VAL A 12 4.57 -5.51 18.23
N GLN A 13 5.57 -4.89 17.60
CA GLN A 13 5.49 -4.56 16.20
C GLN A 13 5.60 -5.90 15.52
N LEU A 14 4.51 -6.35 14.91
CA LEU A 14 4.46 -7.62 14.19
C LEU A 14 5.48 -7.52 13.05
N SER A 15 6.71 -7.93 13.34
CA SER A 15 7.84 -7.88 12.42
C SER A 15 7.89 -9.23 11.72
N PHE A 16 7.53 -9.18 10.45
CA PHE A 16 7.80 -10.27 9.53
C PHE A 16 9.11 -9.92 8.81
N PRO A 17 9.91 -10.93 8.42
CA PRO A 17 11.03 -10.68 7.51
C PRO A 17 10.50 -10.02 6.23
N PHE A 18 11.32 -9.22 5.57
CA PHE A 18 10.90 -8.49 4.37
C PHE A 18 11.74 -8.82 3.14
N ILE A 19 11.08 -8.71 1.99
CA ILE A 19 11.68 -8.75 0.66
C ILE A 19 11.42 -7.39 0.02
N GLN A 20 12.49 -6.72 -0.38
CA GLN A 20 12.43 -5.40 -1.01
C GLN A 20 12.47 -5.51 -2.53
N TRP A 21 11.65 -4.71 -3.20
CA TRP A 21 11.79 -4.51 -4.64
C TRP A 21 13.02 -3.66 -4.96
N VAL A 22 13.98 -4.26 -5.66
CA VAL A 22 15.16 -3.58 -6.21
C VAL A 22 14.82 -3.14 -7.63
N ASN A 23 14.59 -1.84 -7.83
CA ASN A 23 14.13 -1.32 -9.12
C ASN A 23 15.22 -1.33 -10.22
N ASN A 24 16.50 -1.21 -9.85
CA ASN A 24 17.60 -1.04 -10.79
C ASN A 24 18.63 -2.17 -10.64
N GLY A 25 18.74 -3.06 -11.62
CA GLY A 25 19.75 -4.13 -11.60
C GLY A 25 21.20 -3.62 -11.61
N ASN A 26 21.44 -2.38 -12.03
CA ASN A 26 22.78 -1.78 -12.02
C ASN A 26 23.27 -1.41 -10.61
N SER A 27 22.38 -1.36 -9.62
CA SER A 27 22.77 -1.19 -8.22
C SER A 27 23.14 -2.50 -7.54
N LEU A 28 23.19 -3.62 -8.27
CA LEU A 28 23.62 -4.91 -7.74
C LEU A 28 25.07 -5.21 -8.09
N ASP A 29 25.73 -5.99 -7.25
CA ASP A 29 27.01 -6.64 -7.52
C ASP A 29 26.86 -8.18 -7.32
N PRO A 30 27.05 -9.01 -8.38
CA PRO A 30 27.27 -8.61 -9.77
C PRO A 30 26.06 -7.87 -10.36
N ARG A 31 26.32 -6.95 -11.30
CA ARG A 31 25.26 -6.17 -11.98
C ARG A 31 24.29 -7.08 -12.72
N ARG A 32 23.01 -6.70 -12.72
CA ARG A 32 21.95 -7.38 -13.47
C ARG A 32 21.30 -6.46 -14.49
N PRO A 33 20.80 -7.00 -15.62
CA PRO A 33 20.17 -6.20 -16.67
C PRO A 33 18.87 -5.52 -16.21
N ARG A 34 18.21 -6.09 -15.19
CA ARG A 34 16.92 -5.62 -14.66
C ARG A 34 16.85 -5.77 -13.14
N GLY A 35 15.87 -5.10 -12.54
CA GLY A 35 15.55 -5.21 -11.12
C GLY A 35 14.98 -6.57 -10.71
N GLY A 36 14.47 -6.64 -9.48
CA GLY A 36 13.92 -7.89 -8.92
C GLY A 36 13.63 -7.80 -7.43
N PHE A 37 13.56 -8.96 -6.80
CA PHE A 37 13.25 -9.15 -5.39
C PHE A 37 14.53 -9.43 -4.63
N GLY A 38 14.87 -8.56 -3.67
CA GLY A 38 16.04 -8.67 -2.82
C GLY A 38 15.66 -8.85 -1.36
N MET A 39 16.22 -9.86 -0.70
CA MET A 39 16.05 -10.14 0.72
C MET A 39 17.39 -9.98 1.43
N PRO A 40 17.58 -8.93 2.25
CA PRO A 40 18.83 -8.72 3.00
C PRO A 40 19.20 -9.94 3.86
N GLU A 41 20.49 -10.19 4.04
CA GLU A 41 20.99 -11.36 4.80
C GLU A 41 20.39 -11.45 6.22
N GLU A 42 20.29 -10.34 6.93
CA GLU A 42 19.64 -10.27 8.26
C GLU A 42 18.18 -10.75 8.24
N GLN A 43 17.48 -10.54 7.11
CA GLN A 43 16.11 -11.00 6.93
C GLN A 43 16.03 -12.49 6.59
N ILE A 44 17.07 -13.03 5.92
CA ILE A 44 17.22 -14.47 5.67
C ILE A 44 17.33 -15.20 7.00
N ASP A 45 18.19 -14.72 7.91
CA ASP A 45 18.36 -15.29 9.24
C ASP A 45 17.05 -15.25 10.05
N LEU A 46 16.29 -14.15 9.95
CA LEU A 46 14.99 -14.01 10.62
C LEU A 46 13.93 -14.97 10.04
N ALA A 47 13.93 -15.19 8.73
CA ALA A 47 13.01 -16.08 8.06
C ALA A 47 13.39 -17.57 8.21
N GLY A 48 14.68 -17.86 8.40
CA GLY A 48 15.24 -19.21 8.33
C GLY A 48 15.32 -19.79 6.91
N ASP A 49 14.99 -18.99 5.89
CA ASP A 49 15.03 -19.35 4.47
C ASP A 49 15.03 -18.07 3.60
N TYR A 50 15.18 -18.21 2.29
CA TYR A 50 15.18 -17.12 1.31
C TYR A 50 14.43 -17.56 0.03
N PRO A 51 14.07 -16.61 -0.87
CA PRO A 51 13.29 -16.95 -2.06
C PRO A 51 13.96 -18.04 -2.91
N LYS A 52 13.16 -18.99 -3.38
CA LYS A 52 13.64 -20.06 -4.26
C LYS A 52 14.39 -19.52 -5.48
N ASP A 53 15.47 -20.21 -5.84
CA ASP A 53 16.34 -19.88 -6.98
C ASP A 53 17.01 -18.49 -6.88
N ALA A 54 17.01 -17.87 -5.69
CA ALA A 54 17.73 -16.62 -5.48
C ALA A 54 19.24 -16.86 -5.37
N GLU A 55 20.00 -15.90 -5.88
CA GLU A 55 21.46 -15.89 -5.85
C GLU A 55 21.94 -14.77 -4.93
N LEU A 56 23.05 -15.00 -4.23
CA LEU A 56 23.65 -13.98 -3.38
C LEU A 56 24.20 -12.83 -4.22
N HIS A 57 23.81 -11.62 -3.84
CA HIS A 57 24.23 -10.36 -4.42
C HIS A 57 24.52 -9.35 -3.31
N LYS A 58 25.12 -8.23 -3.68
CA LYS A 58 25.15 -7.04 -2.85
C LYS A 58 24.35 -5.92 -3.50
N LEU A 59 23.50 -5.26 -2.75
CA LEU A 59 22.88 -4.01 -3.15
C LEU A 59 23.78 -2.84 -2.76
N ILE A 60 24.20 -2.08 -3.76
CA ILE A 60 24.95 -0.84 -3.59
C ILE A 60 23.94 0.29 -3.40
N LEU A 61 23.83 0.79 -2.18
CA LEU A 61 22.98 1.93 -1.84
C LEU A 61 23.56 3.23 -2.44
N LYS A 62 22.74 4.29 -2.48
CA LYS A 62 23.20 5.60 -2.97
C LYS A 62 24.33 6.20 -2.13
N SER A 63 24.43 5.81 -0.86
CA SER A 63 25.55 6.15 0.03
C SER A 63 26.87 5.50 -0.38
N GLY A 64 26.82 4.48 -1.25
CA GLY A 64 27.96 3.61 -1.56
C GLY A 64 28.09 2.41 -0.61
N GLU A 65 27.22 2.30 0.39
CA GLU A 65 27.14 1.14 1.27
C GLU A 65 26.66 -0.10 0.52
N GLU A 66 27.26 -1.26 0.84
CA GLU A 66 26.92 -2.54 0.27
C GLU A 66 26.12 -3.38 1.27
N VAL A 67 24.91 -3.79 0.88
CA VAL A 67 24.05 -4.66 1.68
C VAL A 67 23.98 -6.05 1.05
N PRO A 68 24.48 -7.12 1.71
CA PRO A 68 24.36 -8.47 1.20
C PRO A 68 22.89 -8.92 1.20
N MET A 69 22.48 -9.61 0.13
CA MET A 69 21.11 -10.09 -0.03
C MET A 69 20.99 -11.30 -0.95
N ALA A 70 19.98 -12.13 -0.71
CA ALA A 70 19.49 -13.08 -1.70
C ALA A 70 18.63 -12.33 -2.72
N PHE A 71 18.94 -12.46 -4.01
CA PHE A 71 18.25 -11.75 -5.08
C PHE A 71 17.72 -12.69 -6.16
N THR A 72 16.49 -12.45 -6.60
CA THR A 72 15.87 -13.16 -7.72
C THR A 72 15.07 -12.23 -8.62
N HIS A 73 15.02 -12.53 -9.91
CA HIS A 73 14.12 -11.85 -10.86
C HIS A 73 12.68 -12.36 -10.78
N THR A 74 12.46 -13.53 -10.19
CA THR A 74 11.18 -14.22 -10.19
C THR A 74 10.85 -14.66 -8.78
N LEU A 75 9.68 -14.28 -8.28
CA LEU A 75 9.21 -14.64 -6.95
C LEU A 75 7.87 -15.35 -7.07
N ARG A 76 7.75 -16.54 -6.49
CA ARG A 76 6.46 -17.22 -6.36
C ARG A 76 5.91 -16.96 -4.95
N ALA A 77 4.75 -16.31 -4.89
CA ALA A 77 4.16 -15.88 -3.62
C ALA A 77 2.63 -15.91 -3.65
N ALA A 78 2.02 -16.25 -2.51
CA ALA A 78 0.58 -16.17 -2.28
C ALA A 78 0.29 -14.99 -1.33
N VAL A 79 -0.35 -13.95 -1.86
CA VAL A 79 -0.55 -12.69 -1.12
C VAL A 79 -1.77 -12.81 -0.21
N LEU A 80 -1.53 -12.77 1.10
CA LEU A 80 -2.55 -12.88 2.13
C LEU A 80 -3.27 -11.55 2.36
N ALA A 81 -2.51 -10.46 2.43
CA ALA A 81 -3.02 -9.12 2.68
C ALA A 81 -2.10 -8.05 2.08
N THR A 82 -2.67 -6.89 1.76
CA THR A 82 -1.91 -5.71 1.34
C THR A 82 -2.26 -4.52 2.21
N ARG A 83 -1.29 -3.64 2.42
CA ARG A 83 -1.48 -2.32 3.03
C ARG A 83 -0.71 -1.27 2.24
N PHE A 84 -1.24 -0.06 2.22
CA PHE A 84 -0.72 1.04 1.42
C PHE A 84 -0.65 2.31 2.27
N ALA A 85 0.40 3.10 2.07
CA ALA A 85 0.53 4.42 2.66
C ALA A 85 1.27 5.34 1.68
N TRP A 86 1.01 6.63 1.80
CA TRP A 86 1.89 7.66 1.26
C TRP A 86 2.94 7.99 2.31
N ILE A 87 4.18 8.21 1.89
CA ILE A 87 5.30 8.51 2.78
C ILE A 87 5.88 9.87 2.39
N LEU A 88 5.89 10.82 3.33
CA LEU A 88 6.52 12.13 3.20
C LEU A 88 7.46 12.33 4.38
N ASP A 89 8.73 12.61 4.13
CA ASP A 89 9.75 12.85 5.17
C ASP A 89 9.78 11.76 6.28
N GLY A 90 9.72 10.49 5.87
CA GLY A 90 9.69 9.33 6.78
C GLY A 90 8.33 9.07 7.45
N LYS A 91 7.35 9.95 7.28
CA LYS A 91 6.04 9.88 7.93
C LYS A 91 4.95 9.36 6.98
N ARG A 92 4.06 8.53 7.51
CA ARG A 92 2.88 8.03 6.80
C ARG A 92 1.81 9.12 6.70
N THR A 93 1.30 9.37 5.49
CA THR A 93 0.12 10.19 5.26
C THR A 93 -1.03 9.34 4.69
N PRO A 94 -2.28 9.55 5.16
CA PRO A 94 -3.44 8.77 4.70
C PRO A 94 -3.84 9.12 3.26
N THR A 95 -3.58 10.36 2.84
CA THR A 95 -3.84 10.89 1.50
C THR A 95 -2.55 11.34 0.83
N TYR A 96 -2.58 11.45 -0.50
CA TYR A 96 -1.44 11.93 -1.26
C TYR A 96 -1.18 13.39 -0.93
N VAL A 97 0.06 13.70 -0.53
CA VAL A 97 0.58 15.05 -0.41
C VAL A 97 1.66 15.23 -1.47
N LYS A 98 1.76 16.43 -2.05
CA LYS A 98 2.78 16.72 -3.08
C LYS A 98 4.18 16.40 -2.54
N GLY A 99 4.91 15.53 -3.25
CA GLY A 99 6.24 15.07 -2.85
C GLY A 99 6.23 13.74 -2.08
N ALA A 100 5.06 13.28 -1.61
CA ALA A 100 4.93 11.98 -0.95
C ALA A 100 5.16 10.84 -1.95
N ARG A 101 5.81 9.77 -1.48
CA ARG A 101 6.08 8.56 -2.24
C ARG A 101 5.10 7.47 -1.81
N SER A 102 4.53 6.76 -2.77
CA SER A 102 3.71 5.59 -2.46
C SER A 102 4.57 4.48 -1.88
N LYS A 103 4.08 3.81 -0.82
CA LYS A 103 4.64 2.58 -0.27
C LYS A 103 3.53 1.54 -0.19
N LEU A 104 3.71 0.44 -0.92
CA LEU A 104 2.84 -0.73 -0.87
C LEU A 104 3.59 -1.84 -0.16
N GLN A 105 2.92 -2.47 0.80
CA GLN A 105 3.39 -3.70 1.43
C GLN A 105 2.38 -4.81 1.22
N ALA A 106 2.88 -6.01 0.92
CA ALA A 106 2.07 -7.20 0.77
C ALA A 106 2.61 -8.31 1.68
N LEU A 107 1.80 -8.74 2.64
CA LEU A 107 2.11 -9.91 3.46
C LEU A 107 1.78 -11.15 2.64
N ALA A 108 2.76 -12.02 2.47
CA ALA A 108 2.65 -13.17 1.58
C ALA A 108 3.33 -14.40 2.14
N ILE A 109 2.83 -15.57 1.75
CA ILE A 109 3.58 -16.83 1.83
C ILE A 109 4.46 -16.88 0.58
N VAL A 110 5.76 -17.04 0.77
CA VAL A 110 6.78 -17.09 -0.28
C VAL A 110 7.24 -18.53 -0.46
N GLU A 111 7.42 -18.99 -1.69
CA GLU A 111 8.12 -20.25 -1.97
C GLU A 111 9.63 -20.02 -1.72
N GLY A 112 10.15 -20.63 -0.65
CA GLY A 112 11.56 -20.56 -0.30
C GLY A 112 12.41 -21.65 -0.95
N GLN A 113 13.71 -21.60 -0.68
CA GLN A 113 14.66 -22.55 -1.21
C GLN A 113 14.44 -23.96 -0.65
N ASP A 114 14.15 -24.05 0.65
CA ASP A 114 13.96 -25.31 1.37
C ASP A 114 12.51 -25.49 1.86
N ALA A 115 11.85 -24.40 2.26
CA ALA A 115 10.48 -24.39 2.77
C ALA A 115 9.74 -23.07 2.44
N ALA A 116 8.41 -23.12 2.48
CA ALA A 116 7.62 -21.89 2.38
C ALA A 116 7.73 -21.06 3.68
N PHE A 117 7.82 -19.74 3.56
CA PHE A 117 7.91 -18.83 4.70
C PHE A 117 7.02 -17.59 4.52
N ILE A 118 6.69 -16.89 5.61
CA ILE A 118 5.87 -15.68 5.56
C ILE A 118 6.79 -14.45 5.56
N ALA A 119 6.61 -13.56 4.58
CA ALA A 119 7.38 -12.33 4.47
C ALA A 119 6.53 -11.15 3.98
N VAL A 120 7.02 -9.94 4.21
CA VAL A 120 6.45 -8.70 3.68
C VAL A 120 7.19 -8.29 2.42
N LEU A 121 6.50 -8.30 1.29
CA LEU A 121 6.98 -7.73 0.05
C LEU A 121 6.80 -6.21 0.09
N THR A 122 7.88 -5.45 -0.09
CA THR A 122 7.87 -3.99 0.00
C THR A 122 8.17 -3.35 -1.35
N PHE A 123 7.25 -2.50 -1.81
CA PHE A 123 7.35 -1.76 -3.06
C PHE A 123 7.19 -0.26 -2.81
N SER A 124 8.01 0.54 -3.49
CA SER A 124 7.93 1.99 -3.45
C SER A 124 7.67 2.58 -4.84
N GLY A 125 6.96 3.70 -4.89
CA GLY A 125 6.66 4.39 -6.14
C GLY A 125 5.81 3.55 -7.08
N MET A 126 6.16 3.57 -8.37
CA MET A 126 5.36 2.94 -9.42
C MET A 126 5.40 1.41 -9.39
N ALA A 127 6.44 0.80 -8.83
CA ALA A 127 6.52 -0.65 -8.68
C ALA A 127 5.35 -1.20 -7.85
N GLY A 128 4.90 -0.45 -6.84
CA GLY A 128 3.72 -0.82 -6.05
C GLY A 128 2.44 -0.84 -6.88
N LYS A 129 2.27 0.11 -7.81
CA LYS A 129 1.12 0.10 -8.73
C LYS A 129 1.16 -1.12 -9.64
N GLU A 130 2.30 -1.39 -10.29
CA GLU A 130 2.46 -2.52 -11.20
C GLU A 130 2.21 -3.86 -10.48
N PHE A 131 2.74 -4.02 -9.27
CA PHE A 131 2.45 -5.20 -8.44
C PHE A 131 0.97 -5.30 -8.05
N SER A 132 0.32 -4.19 -7.67
CA SER A 132 -1.11 -4.18 -7.37
C SER A 132 -1.96 -4.61 -8.56
N ASP A 133 -1.60 -4.17 -9.77
CA ASP A 133 -2.29 -4.54 -10.99
C ASP A 133 -2.06 -6.01 -11.35
N ALA A 134 -0.84 -6.53 -11.17
CA ALA A 134 -0.52 -7.96 -11.28
C ALA A 134 -1.34 -8.81 -10.28
N LEU A 135 -1.44 -8.37 -9.02
CA LEU A 135 -2.24 -9.04 -7.99
C LEU A 135 -3.74 -9.05 -8.35
N LYS A 136 -4.29 -7.94 -8.84
CA LYS A 136 -5.69 -7.87 -9.30
C LYS A 136 -5.95 -8.82 -10.47
N LYS A 137 -5.01 -8.95 -11.41
CA LYS A 137 -5.10 -9.91 -12.52
C LYS A 137 -5.13 -11.34 -11.99
N HIS A 138 -4.24 -11.68 -11.07
CA HIS A 138 -4.22 -13.00 -10.43
C HIS A 138 -5.53 -13.29 -9.67
N ALA A 139 -6.04 -12.33 -8.89
CA ALA A 139 -7.29 -12.48 -8.17
C ALA A 139 -8.48 -12.74 -9.11
N LYS A 140 -8.54 -12.05 -10.25
CA LYS A 140 -9.54 -12.31 -11.31
C LYS A 140 -9.37 -13.70 -11.91
N ARG A 141 -8.13 -14.14 -12.18
CA ARG A 141 -7.80 -15.46 -12.73
C ARG A 141 -8.26 -16.57 -11.79
N VAL A 142 -7.89 -16.53 -10.51
CA VAL A 142 -8.31 -17.53 -9.50
C VAL A 142 -9.83 -17.56 -9.39
N ARG A 143 -10.48 -16.40 -9.22
CA ARG A 143 -11.94 -16.34 -9.08
C ARG A 143 -12.66 -16.97 -10.27
N ARG A 144 -12.17 -16.73 -11.50
CA ARG A 144 -12.71 -17.34 -12.72
C ARG A 144 -12.61 -18.86 -12.67
N LEU A 145 -11.43 -19.39 -12.34
CA LEU A 145 -11.15 -20.83 -12.36
C LEU A 145 -11.86 -21.57 -11.23
N THR A 146 -11.84 -21.05 -10.00
CA THR A 146 -12.50 -21.70 -8.87
C THR A 146 -14.01 -21.74 -9.10
N ARG A 147 -14.60 -20.64 -9.59
CA ARG A 147 -16.04 -20.59 -9.92
C ARG A 147 -16.40 -21.60 -11.00
N ALA A 148 -15.56 -21.77 -12.03
CA ALA A 148 -15.77 -22.80 -13.04
C ALA A 148 -15.73 -24.23 -12.45
N ALA A 149 -14.93 -24.44 -11.40
CA ALA A 149 -14.89 -25.67 -10.62
C ALA A 149 -16.01 -25.80 -9.55
N GLY A 150 -16.97 -24.87 -9.51
CA GLY A 150 -18.11 -24.90 -8.59
C GLY A 150 -17.80 -24.49 -7.15
N LYS A 151 -16.63 -23.91 -6.87
CA LYS A 151 -16.24 -23.43 -5.52
C LYS A 151 -15.72 -21.98 -5.58
N GLU A 152 -16.07 -21.12 -4.65
CA GLU A 152 -15.45 -19.78 -4.55
C GLU A 152 -14.36 -19.84 -3.47
N GLN A 153 -13.12 -19.52 -3.85
CA GLN A 153 -11.96 -19.53 -2.95
C GLN A 153 -11.20 -18.21 -3.07
N SER A 154 -10.52 -17.82 -1.98
CA SER A 154 -9.67 -16.63 -1.98
C SER A 154 -8.44 -16.83 -2.86
N HIS A 155 -7.97 -15.79 -3.53
CA HIS A 155 -6.72 -15.85 -4.28
C HIS A 155 -5.48 -15.99 -3.38
N GLY A 156 -5.57 -15.57 -2.12
CA GLY A 156 -4.44 -15.59 -1.19
C GLY A 156 -3.98 -16.99 -0.75
N ILE A 157 -4.69 -18.06 -1.13
CA ILE A 157 -4.27 -19.45 -0.88
C ILE A 157 -3.60 -20.10 -2.11
N PHE A 158 -3.43 -19.34 -3.20
CA PHE A 158 -2.79 -19.79 -4.42
C PHE A 158 -1.54 -18.95 -4.69
N TYR A 159 -0.45 -19.64 -5.01
CA TYR A 159 0.77 -19.03 -5.49
C TYR A 159 0.55 -18.33 -6.84
N ALA A 160 1.10 -17.13 -6.95
CA ALA A 160 1.32 -16.43 -8.20
C ALA A 160 2.82 -16.28 -8.44
N THR A 161 3.25 -16.40 -9.69
CA THR A 161 4.60 -16.05 -10.09
C THR A 161 4.64 -14.57 -10.46
N TYR A 162 5.47 -13.80 -9.78
CA TYR A 162 5.74 -12.39 -10.07
C TYR A 162 7.14 -12.27 -10.65
N THR A 163 7.30 -11.53 -11.74
CA THR A 163 8.56 -11.41 -12.45
C THR A 163 8.97 -9.96 -12.63
N ALA A 164 10.28 -9.71 -12.59
CA ALA A 164 10.87 -8.50 -13.12
C ALA A 164 10.80 -8.52 -14.64
N ASP A 165 10.01 -7.61 -15.20
CA ASP A 165 9.86 -7.45 -16.64
C ASP A 165 11.03 -6.64 -17.23
N GLU A 166 11.07 -6.50 -18.55
CA GLU A 166 12.08 -5.69 -19.23
C GLU A 166 12.04 -4.23 -18.75
N PRO A 167 13.20 -3.61 -18.49
CA PRO A 167 13.24 -2.23 -18.05
C PRO A 167 12.65 -1.28 -19.10
N LYS A 168 11.83 -0.34 -18.65
CA LYS A 168 11.21 0.69 -19.51
C LYS A 168 11.48 2.10 -19.00
N MET A 169 11.61 3.05 -19.92
CA MET A 169 11.75 4.47 -19.58
C MET A 169 10.39 5.08 -19.30
N VAL A 170 10.28 5.83 -18.20
CA VAL A 170 9.03 6.44 -17.71
C VAL A 170 9.26 7.90 -17.29
N GLY A 171 8.21 8.72 -17.38
CA GLY A 171 8.24 10.16 -17.15
C GLY A 171 8.20 10.98 -18.45
N ARG A 172 7.38 12.05 -18.52
CA ARG A 172 7.33 12.97 -19.69
C ARG A 172 8.61 13.78 -19.78
N THR A 173 8.96 14.45 -18.67
CA THR A 173 9.93 15.54 -18.67
C THR A 173 11.33 15.05 -18.29
N ALA A 174 11.43 14.20 -17.27
CA ALA A 174 12.67 13.52 -16.88
C ALA A 174 12.47 12.00 -16.96
N LYS A 175 13.00 11.39 -18.02
CA LYS A 175 12.88 9.95 -18.22
C LYS A 175 13.76 9.22 -17.22
N SER A 176 13.16 8.35 -16.40
CA SER A 176 13.84 7.43 -15.50
C SER A 176 13.61 6.00 -15.95
N GLN A 177 14.61 5.13 -15.80
CA GLN A 177 14.45 3.71 -16.06
C GLN A 177 13.78 3.05 -14.85
N ILE A 178 12.76 2.23 -15.11
CA ILE A 178 12.16 1.35 -14.10
C ILE A 178 12.17 -0.09 -14.58
N THR A 179 12.19 -1.01 -13.63
CA THR A 179 11.87 -2.42 -13.88
C THR A 179 10.43 -2.64 -13.40
N PRO A 180 9.48 -2.97 -14.29
CA PRO A 180 8.11 -3.28 -13.89
C PRO A 180 8.02 -4.63 -13.19
N VAL A 181 7.01 -4.78 -12.33
CA VAL A 181 6.60 -6.07 -11.78
C VAL A 181 5.47 -6.61 -12.65
N ALA A 182 5.63 -7.80 -13.20
CA ALA A 182 4.63 -8.48 -14.01
C ALA A 182 4.11 -9.73 -13.31
N LEU A 183 2.88 -10.14 -13.68
CA LEU A 183 2.37 -11.46 -13.38
C LEU A 183 2.91 -12.42 -14.44
N GLY A 184 3.53 -13.52 -14.01
CA GLY A 184 4.00 -14.59 -14.91
C GLY A 184 2.85 -15.24 -15.70
N ASP A 185 3.23 -15.95 -16.77
CA ASP A 185 2.33 -16.38 -17.84
C ASP A 185 1.02 -17.02 -17.35
N GLU A 186 -0.08 -16.58 -17.96
CA GLU A 186 -1.42 -17.06 -17.63
C GLU A 186 -1.72 -18.44 -18.23
N GLU A 187 -1.04 -18.83 -19.31
CA GLU A 187 -1.35 -20.04 -20.08
C GLU A 187 -1.05 -21.35 -19.33
N PHE A 188 -0.14 -21.31 -18.35
CA PHE A 188 0.28 -22.50 -17.59
C PHE A 188 -0.22 -22.50 -16.14
N PHE A 189 -1.19 -21.66 -15.80
CA PHE A 189 -1.70 -21.60 -14.43
C PHE A 189 -2.76 -22.69 -14.18
N ASP A 190 -2.44 -23.59 -13.26
CA ASP A 190 -3.33 -24.64 -12.75
C ASP A 190 -3.58 -24.47 -11.24
N LEU A 191 -4.81 -24.71 -10.80
CA LEU A 191 -5.20 -24.48 -9.40
C LEU A 191 -4.56 -25.46 -8.43
N ASP A 192 -4.40 -26.73 -8.84
CA ASP A 192 -3.89 -27.79 -7.97
C ASP A 192 -2.39 -27.60 -7.71
N THR A 193 -1.64 -27.24 -8.75
CA THR A 193 -0.21 -26.93 -8.64
C THR A 193 0.09 -25.57 -8.00
N ALA A 194 -0.86 -24.63 -8.07
CA ALA A 194 -0.73 -23.31 -7.46
C ALA A 194 -1.19 -23.29 -6.00
N PHE A 195 -1.96 -24.28 -5.53
CA PHE A 195 -2.40 -24.31 -4.15
C PHE A 195 -1.20 -24.37 -3.20
N VAL A 196 -1.19 -23.49 -2.20
CA VAL A 196 -0.07 -23.33 -1.27
C VAL A 196 0.12 -24.56 -0.37
N GLY A 197 -0.92 -25.38 -0.24
CA GLY A 197 -0.92 -26.57 0.61
C GLY A 197 -1.40 -26.27 2.03
N GLU A 198 -2.07 -27.25 2.64
CA GLU A 198 -2.67 -27.09 3.97
C GLU A 198 -1.63 -26.86 5.07
N ALA A 199 -0.45 -27.49 4.95
CA ALA A 199 0.62 -27.37 5.94
C ALA A 199 1.15 -25.93 6.06
N ALA A 200 1.30 -25.23 4.94
CA ALA A 200 1.72 -23.83 4.94
C ALA A 200 0.61 -22.89 5.42
N LEU A 201 -0.66 -23.16 5.07
CA LEU A 201 -1.80 -22.39 5.58
C LEU A 201 -2.02 -22.57 7.08
N ALA A 202 -1.68 -23.73 7.65
CA ALA A 202 -1.78 -24.00 9.08
C ALA A 202 -0.77 -23.19 9.91
N GLN A 203 0.31 -22.70 9.29
CA GLN A 203 1.30 -21.82 9.95
C GLN A 203 0.86 -20.35 9.96
N VAL A 204 -0.21 -19.99 9.22
CA VAL A 204 -0.71 -18.63 9.17
C VAL A 204 -1.58 -18.34 10.38
N ASP A 205 -1.14 -17.41 11.22
CA ASP A 205 -2.00 -16.77 12.19
C ASP A 205 -2.87 -15.70 11.50
N TRP A 206 -4.13 -16.05 11.24
CA TRP A 206 -5.08 -15.18 10.55
C TRP A 206 -5.45 -13.92 11.35
N ASP A 207 -5.41 -13.97 12.68
CA ASP A 207 -5.66 -12.81 13.53
C ASP A 207 -4.46 -11.85 13.44
N GLN A 208 -3.24 -12.39 13.40
CA GLN A 208 -2.04 -11.60 13.14
C GLN A 208 -2.05 -10.94 11.76
N VAL A 209 -2.47 -11.65 10.70
CA VAL A 209 -2.63 -11.10 9.34
C VAL A 209 -3.61 -9.94 9.33
N LYS A 210 -4.75 -10.10 10.02
CA LYS A 210 -5.78 -9.06 10.14
C LYS A 210 -5.24 -7.84 10.89
N ALA A 211 -4.61 -8.05 12.04
CA ALA A 211 -4.00 -6.99 12.84
C ALA A 211 -2.92 -6.23 12.05
N TRP A 212 -2.05 -6.95 11.33
CA TRP A 212 -1.00 -6.36 10.50
C TRP A 212 -1.55 -5.48 9.37
N LYS A 213 -2.64 -5.92 8.73
CA LYS A 213 -3.34 -5.16 7.69
C LYS A 213 -3.97 -3.88 8.26
N GLU A 214 -4.60 -3.99 9.44
CA GLU A 214 -5.29 -2.88 10.10
C GLU A 214 -4.32 -1.86 10.75
N ALA A 215 -3.08 -2.24 11.05
CA ALA A 215 -2.07 -1.39 11.68
C ALA A 215 -1.68 -0.13 10.86
N TRP A 216 -1.98 -0.11 9.56
CA TRP A 216 -1.81 1.10 8.72
C TRP A 216 -3.10 1.90 8.53
N GLY A 217 -4.25 1.35 8.95
CA GLY A 217 -5.55 2.03 8.91
C GLY A 217 -5.88 2.80 10.20
N LYS A 218 -5.11 2.61 11.28
CA LYS A 218 -5.22 3.36 12.53
C LYS A 218 -4.05 4.35 12.62
N PRO A 219 -4.28 5.64 12.92
CA PRO A 219 -3.19 6.53 13.30
C PRO A 219 -2.53 5.95 14.56
N GLY A 220 -1.19 5.94 14.61
CA GLY A 220 -0.51 5.74 15.89
C GLY A 220 -0.96 6.80 16.89
N ILE A 221 -0.90 6.51 18.18
CA ILE A 221 -1.38 7.41 19.26
C ILE A 221 -0.70 8.80 19.20
N ASN A 222 0.45 8.93 18.54
CA ASN A 222 1.18 10.18 18.36
C ASN A 222 1.09 10.79 16.94
N GLY A 223 0.20 10.32 16.05
CA GLY A 223 0.14 10.78 14.66
C GLY A 223 1.33 10.36 13.78
N ASP A 224 2.45 9.98 14.39
CA ASP A 224 3.64 9.50 13.70
C ASP A 224 3.67 7.98 13.74
N GLY A 225 3.17 7.40 12.66
CA GLY A 225 3.60 6.09 12.27
C GLY A 225 4.98 6.19 11.63
N GLU A 226 6.04 6.43 12.40
CA GLU A 226 7.41 6.30 11.91
C GLU A 226 7.54 4.95 11.21
N VAL A 227 7.87 5.02 9.93
CA VAL A 227 8.32 3.85 9.19
C VAL A 227 9.82 4.06 9.12
N GLU A 228 10.61 3.08 9.58
CA GLU A 228 12.05 3.11 9.33
C GLU A 228 12.27 3.37 7.83
N ASP A 229 12.69 4.60 7.53
CA ASP A 229 13.02 5.04 6.19
C ASP A 229 14.49 4.69 6.03
N SER A 230 14.77 3.61 5.31
CA SER A 230 16.13 3.23 4.93
C SER A 230 16.68 4.15 3.81
N GLY A 231 16.37 5.45 3.88
CA GLY A 231 16.77 6.48 2.92
C GLY A 231 17.03 7.80 3.63
N PRO A 232 18.14 8.50 3.34
CA PRO A 232 18.51 9.68 4.13
C PRO A 232 17.65 10.89 3.75
N SER A 233 17.06 11.50 4.76
CA SER A 233 16.51 12.85 4.77
C SER A 233 17.64 13.87 4.59
N GLY A 234 17.46 14.81 3.65
CA GLY A 234 18.39 15.91 3.42
C GLY A 234 18.27 17.01 4.49
N PRO A 235 19.31 17.83 4.73
CA PRO A 235 19.29 18.82 5.79
C PRO A 235 18.48 20.05 5.36
N SER A 236 17.52 20.48 6.20
CA SER A 236 16.87 21.78 6.04
C SER A 236 17.17 22.67 7.25
N GLY A 237 17.95 23.72 7.01
CA GLY A 237 18.07 24.85 7.93
C GLY A 237 17.05 25.94 7.61
N GLN A 238 16.48 26.53 8.68
CA GLN A 238 15.75 27.82 8.77
C GLN A 238 14.38 27.87 8.03
N GLU A 239 13.27 28.42 8.53
CA GLU A 239 12.96 29.51 9.47
C GLU A 239 11.51 29.30 10.00
N GLU A 240 11.12 29.81 11.20
CA GLU A 240 9.78 29.62 11.81
C GLU A 240 8.64 30.29 11.01
N ARG A 241 8.08 29.55 10.05
CA ARG A 241 6.69 29.69 9.57
C ARG A 241 5.89 28.51 10.11
N PRO A 242 4.57 28.64 10.41
CA PRO A 242 3.74 27.48 10.70
C PRO A 242 3.97 26.46 9.60
N SER A 243 4.40 25.27 10.02
CA SER A 243 4.92 24.28 9.10
C SER A 243 3.82 23.92 8.10
N LEU A 244 4.20 23.50 6.90
CA LEU A 244 3.23 22.97 5.95
C LEU A 244 2.42 21.82 6.59
N ALA A 245 3.03 21.08 7.52
CA ALA A 245 2.36 20.06 8.32
C ALA A 245 1.26 20.65 9.22
N ASP A 246 1.48 21.79 9.87
CA ASP A 246 0.45 22.42 10.72
C ASP A 246 -0.76 22.90 9.90
N ARG A 247 -0.52 23.39 8.68
CA ARG A 247 -1.60 23.78 7.75
C ARG A 247 -2.36 22.57 7.22
N VAL A 248 -1.66 21.48 6.92
CA VAL A 248 -2.25 20.23 6.44
C VAL A 248 -3.04 19.52 7.55
N VAL A 249 -2.60 19.61 8.81
CA VAL A 249 -3.36 19.09 9.96
C VAL A 249 -4.66 19.86 10.13
N ALA A 250 -4.66 21.18 9.97
CA ALA A 250 -5.88 21.99 10.01
C ALA A 250 -6.85 21.64 8.85
N GLU A 251 -6.34 21.57 7.62
CA GLU A 251 -7.14 21.17 6.44
C GLU A 251 -7.69 19.73 6.58
N TYR A 252 -6.96 18.82 7.23
CA TYR A 252 -7.38 17.45 7.48
C TYR A 252 -8.43 17.34 8.60
N GLN A 253 -8.33 18.16 9.65
CA GLN A 253 -9.35 18.24 10.71
C GLN A 253 -10.66 18.77 10.13
N GLU A 254 -10.59 19.83 9.33
CA GLU A 254 -11.74 20.32 8.58
C GLU A 254 -12.31 19.22 7.67
N PHE A 255 -11.44 18.45 6.99
CA PHE A 255 -11.87 17.35 6.12
C PHE A 255 -12.64 16.23 6.86
N GLN A 256 -12.13 15.81 8.02
CA GLN A 256 -12.75 14.78 8.86
C GLN A 256 -14.09 15.23 9.44
N GLU A 257 -14.22 16.52 9.79
CA GLU A 257 -15.46 17.08 10.31
C GLU A 257 -16.59 17.04 9.28
N TRP A 258 -16.32 17.35 7.99
CA TRP A 258 -17.40 17.31 7.00
C TRP A 258 -17.78 15.90 6.56
N ILE A 259 -16.83 14.99 6.35
CA ILE A 259 -17.18 13.63 5.89
C ILE A 259 -17.95 12.83 6.95
N SER A 260 -17.77 13.14 8.23
CA SER A 260 -18.47 12.51 9.35
C SER A 260 -19.82 13.17 9.67
N THR A 261 -20.13 14.30 9.03
CA THR A 261 -21.39 15.02 9.23
C THR A 261 -22.57 14.20 8.73
N ARG A 262 -23.46 13.81 9.66
CA ARG A 262 -24.66 13.02 9.35
C ARG A 262 -25.69 13.81 8.58
N LEU A 263 -26.34 13.14 7.62
CA LEU A 263 -27.46 13.72 6.91
C LEU A 263 -28.62 13.97 7.88
N PRO A 264 -29.28 15.12 7.80
CA PRO A 264 -30.37 15.48 8.71
C PRO A 264 -31.69 14.76 8.37
N PHE A 265 -31.70 13.93 7.31
CA PHE A 265 -32.86 13.17 6.88
C PHE A 265 -32.46 11.78 6.38
N ARG A 266 -33.39 10.84 6.51
CA ARG A 266 -33.24 9.47 6.02
C ARG A 266 -33.78 9.39 4.61
N SER A 267 -32.91 9.23 3.61
CA SER A 267 -33.37 9.02 2.23
C SER A 267 -33.62 7.53 1.96
N LYS A 268 -34.52 7.21 1.03
CA LYS A 268 -34.74 5.81 0.59
C LYS A 268 -33.49 5.20 -0.05
N LYS A 269 -32.61 6.04 -0.62
CA LYS A 269 -31.40 5.63 -1.33
C LYS A 269 -30.20 5.43 -0.40
N TYR A 270 -30.07 6.25 0.66
CA TYR A 270 -28.88 6.30 1.51
C TYR A 270 -29.12 5.97 2.98
N GLY A 271 -30.36 5.80 3.44
CA GLY A 271 -30.64 5.42 4.82
C GLY A 271 -30.07 6.44 5.83
N GLU A 272 -29.38 5.97 6.86
CA GLU A 272 -28.57 6.80 7.75
C GLU A 272 -27.18 6.98 7.12
N ALA A 273 -26.99 8.09 6.43
CA ALA A 273 -25.75 8.40 5.72
C ALA A 273 -25.14 9.72 6.20
N THR A 274 -23.92 9.96 5.74
CA THR A 274 -23.13 11.17 5.96
C THR A 274 -22.97 11.96 4.66
N VAL A 275 -22.47 13.19 4.77
CA VAL A 275 -22.02 13.96 3.59
C VAL A 275 -20.91 13.21 2.85
N GLY A 276 -20.03 12.51 3.58
CA GLY A 276 -18.98 11.66 3.01
C GLY A 276 -19.53 10.53 2.13
N ASP A 277 -20.66 9.93 2.49
CA ASP A 277 -21.30 8.89 1.68
C ASP A 277 -21.84 9.43 0.35
N LEU A 278 -22.37 10.65 0.35
CA LEU A 278 -22.82 11.33 -0.88
C LEU A 278 -21.63 11.71 -1.78
N TYR A 279 -20.54 12.18 -1.17
CA TYR A 279 -19.28 12.48 -1.84
C TYR A 279 -18.68 11.23 -2.52
N ASN A 280 -18.56 10.13 -1.78
CA ASN A 280 -18.01 8.87 -2.30
C ASN A 280 -18.87 8.25 -3.40
N ALA A 281 -20.18 8.46 -3.36
CA ALA A 281 -21.11 8.05 -4.42
C ALA A 281 -21.07 8.97 -5.66
N GLY A 282 -20.37 10.11 -5.59
CA GLY A 282 -20.35 11.13 -6.64
C GLY A 282 -21.72 11.76 -6.91
N ASP A 283 -22.63 11.75 -5.94
CA ASP A 283 -24.03 12.15 -6.12
C ASP A 283 -24.20 13.67 -5.98
N VAL A 284 -23.76 14.40 -7.02
CA VAL A 284 -23.81 15.86 -7.13
C VAL A 284 -25.22 16.42 -6.90
N GLU A 285 -26.26 15.74 -7.39
CA GLU A 285 -27.64 16.18 -7.23
C GLU A 285 -28.10 16.06 -5.77
N ALA A 286 -27.71 14.99 -5.07
CA ALA A 286 -27.99 14.84 -3.64
C ALA A 286 -27.27 15.91 -2.79
N LEU A 287 -26.02 16.27 -3.15
CA LEU A 287 -25.28 17.35 -2.47
C LEU A 287 -25.93 18.72 -2.71
N LYS A 288 -26.32 19.05 -3.95
CA LYS A 288 -27.04 20.30 -4.27
C LYS A 288 -28.39 20.38 -3.54
N ALA A 289 -29.12 19.28 -3.47
CA ALA A 289 -30.37 19.20 -2.73
C ALA A 289 -30.17 19.38 -1.21
N LEU A 290 -29.08 18.85 -0.65
CA LEU A 290 -28.71 19.04 0.75
C LEU A 290 -28.36 20.51 1.06
N ILE A 291 -27.56 21.15 0.20
CA ILE A 291 -27.22 22.58 0.33
C ILE A 291 -28.49 23.43 0.28
N ALA A 292 -29.38 23.18 -0.69
CA ALA A 292 -30.65 23.88 -0.80
C ALA A 292 -31.54 23.66 0.43
N TRP A 293 -31.57 22.45 0.98
CA TRP A 293 -32.30 22.14 2.21
C TRP A 293 -31.74 22.90 3.43
N CYS A 294 -30.42 23.15 3.49
CA CYS A 294 -29.81 23.88 4.58
C CYS A 294 -30.01 25.41 4.51
N LYS A 295 -30.26 26.00 3.32
CA LYS A 295 -30.39 27.46 3.15
C LYS A 295 -31.48 28.11 4.01
N ASP A 296 -32.56 27.39 4.26
CA ASP A 296 -33.69 27.89 5.07
C ASP A 296 -33.59 27.51 6.55
N ARG A 297 -32.45 26.97 7.00
CA ARG A 297 -32.28 26.36 8.33
C ARG A 297 -30.99 26.85 9.02
N PRO A 298 -31.08 27.81 9.96
CA PRO A 298 -29.91 28.37 10.65
C PRO A 298 -29.07 27.35 11.42
N ASN A 299 -29.70 26.28 11.91
CA ASN A 299 -29.06 25.19 12.64
C ASN A 299 -28.38 24.15 11.73
N ALA A 300 -28.44 24.32 10.41
CA ALA A 300 -27.85 23.41 9.43
C ALA A 300 -26.62 24.03 8.72
N ALA A 301 -26.07 25.12 9.24
CA ALA A 301 -24.95 25.85 8.62
C ALA A 301 -23.67 25.00 8.48
N SER A 302 -23.33 24.19 9.48
CA SER A 302 -22.19 23.27 9.40
C SER A 302 -22.40 22.16 8.36
N ILE A 303 -23.64 21.70 8.20
CA ILE A 303 -24.03 20.71 7.19
C ILE A 303 -23.99 21.32 5.78
N ALA A 304 -24.38 22.58 5.65
CA ALA A 304 -24.28 23.33 4.39
C ALA A 304 -22.82 23.48 3.97
N ALA A 305 -21.95 23.94 4.87
CA ALA A 305 -20.52 24.10 4.62
C ALA A 305 -19.86 22.78 4.23
N ALA A 306 -20.20 21.69 4.95
CA ALA A 306 -19.75 20.34 4.61
C ALA A 306 -20.17 19.90 3.20
N ALA A 307 -21.42 20.16 2.81
CA ALA A 307 -21.95 19.79 1.51
C ALA A 307 -21.41 20.66 0.37
N GLU A 308 -21.14 21.94 0.63
CA GLU A 308 -20.49 22.87 -0.31
C GLU A 308 -19.04 22.46 -0.57
N ALA A 309 -18.27 22.15 0.48
CA ALA A 309 -16.91 21.64 0.35
C ALA A 309 -16.86 20.30 -0.41
N ALA A 310 -17.84 19.40 -0.16
CA ALA A 310 -17.99 18.16 -0.90
C ALA A 310 -18.22 18.39 -2.40
N LEU A 311 -19.10 19.34 -2.72
CA LEU A 311 -19.48 19.66 -4.08
C LEU A 311 -18.31 20.31 -4.83
N GLU A 312 -17.62 21.26 -4.20
CA GLU A 312 -16.42 21.91 -4.76
C GLU A 312 -15.30 20.91 -5.02
N ALA A 313 -15.07 19.96 -4.09
CA ALA A 313 -14.09 18.90 -4.27
C ALA A 313 -14.45 17.96 -5.45
N LEU A 314 -15.74 17.62 -5.62
CA LEU A 314 -16.19 16.81 -6.76
C LEU A 314 -16.11 17.57 -8.09
N GLU A 315 -16.49 18.85 -8.12
CA GLU A 315 -16.43 19.67 -9.32
C GLU A 315 -14.97 19.95 -9.73
N SER A 316 -14.07 20.14 -8.77
CA SER A 316 -12.61 20.24 -8.99
C SER A 316 -12.01 18.92 -9.54
N SER A 317 -12.55 17.77 -9.10
CA SER A 317 -12.15 16.45 -9.63
C SER A 317 -12.68 16.16 -11.03
N LYS A 318 -13.81 16.77 -11.44
CA LYS A 318 -14.33 16.67 -12.82
C LYS A 318 -13.64 17.63 -13.79
N GLY A 319 -13.18 18.79 -13.31
CA GLY A 319 -12.35 19.70 -14.10
C GLY A 319 -11.00 19.10 -14.52
N SER A 320 -10.52 18.08 -13.79
CA SER A 320 -9.28 17.35 -14.08
C SER A 320 -9.45 16.09 -14.95
N GLU A 321 -10.68 15.75 -15.37
CA GLU A 321 -10.90 14.71 -16.40
C GLU A 321 -10.68 15.23 -17.84
N GLY A 322 -10.53 16.56 -18.02
CA GLY A 322 -10.25 17.21 -19.31
C GLY A 322 -8.85 17.80 -19.46
N GLU A 323 -8.10 17.96 -18.37
CA GLU A 323 -6.68 18.31 -18.41
C GLU A 323 -5.87 17.03 -18.27
N GLU A 324 -5.35 16.54 -19.39
CA GLU A 324 -4.22 15.61 -19.40
C GLU A 324 -3.18 16.14 -18.41
N ILE A 325 -3.05 15.46 -17.28
CA ILE A 325 -2.05 15.76 -16.26
C ILE A 325 -0.69 15.90 -16.97
N PRO A 326 -0.07 17.08 -16.98
CA PRO A 326 1.25 17.26 -17.55
C PRO A 326 2.24 16.59 -16.59
N PHE A 327 2.62 15.36 -16.95
CA PHE A 327 3.70 14.61 -16.30
C PHE A 327 5.04 15.37 -16.29
#